data_AF-W3XHY3-F1
#
_entry.id   AF-W3XHY3-F1
#
_cell.length_a   1.000
_cell.length_b   1.000
_cell.length_c   1.000
_cell.angle_alpha   90.00
_cell.angle_beta   90.00
_cell.angle_gamma   90.00
#
_symmetry.space_group_name_H-M   'P 1'
#
loop_
_entity.id
_entity.type
_entity.pdbx_description
1 polymer ?
#
loop_
_entity_poly.entity_id
_entity_poly.type
_entity_poly.pdbx_seq_one_letter_code
_entity_poly.pdbx_strand_id
1 'polypeptide(L)'
;MQGAIYKALFDVKAQPVFNCTSRCLWKESYISLGFKTTCTDVTVETHATIRQDNYTGMGHWFNMTTPGDIPLRAGYSASSWLTLAHVAADDLLAKYAGGTPIDGIPISPEFARIAVLTGAVDQDGNSGFVQDIYPAGWTIFECTIGLAAYEYSNISASGNQFIIGKTTTIPLTEGQLKATMLTFSQANIPNMTVQGIDLAGLNAFFTSSRFSGSTYSGESRPSESTGMGDVMRKSDVPTLFEKMADSMTEQLRSSYNLTAEGFAVESVVFVQVRWQWLSLPIFVLVAAACHLGHTMARCQSDQLPLWKSSVVAILFHDLIRGRQSKDAMRTNLQSKSQLEALAKGTWVTVEA
;
A
#
# COMPACT_ATOMS: atom_id res chain seq x y z
N MET A 1 -9.84 2.80 17.67
CA MET A 1 -11.13 2.81 16.94
C MET A 1 -11.64 4.22 16.62
N GLN A 2 -11.92 5.09 17.60
CA GLN A 2 -12.44 6.45 17.32
C GLN A 2 -11.64 7.24 16.29
N GLY A 3 -10.30 7.20 16.36
CA GLY A 3 -9.42 7.85 15.36
C GLY A 3 -9.66 7.38 13.92
N ALA A 4 -10.02 6.12 13.70
CA ALA A 4 -10.33 5.58 12.37
C ALA A 4 -11.65 6.14 11.82
N ILE A 5 -12.64 6.38 12.69
CA ILE A 5 -13.90 7.05 12.33
C ILE A 5 -13.61 8.48 11.88
N TYR A 6 -12.90 9.26 12.71
CA TYR A 6 -12.51 10.62 12.36
C TYR A 6 -11.71 10.67 11.05
N LYS A 7 -10.75 9.76 10.88
CA LYS A 7 -9.95 9.64 9.67
C LYS A 7 -10.83 9.48 8.41
N ALA A 8 -11.84 8.62 8.46
CA ALA A 8 -12.75 8.42 7.34
C ALA A 8 -13.63 9.65 7.08
N LEU A 9 -14.21 10.22 8.14
CA LEU A 9 -15.09 11.37 8.04
C LEU A 9 -14.39 12.58 7.40
N PHE A 10 -13.12 12.80 7.75
CA PHE A 10 -12.31 13.89 7.20
C PHE A 10 -11.50 13.52 5.95
N ASP A 11 -11.76 12.36 5.33
CA ASP A 11 -11.04 11.84 4.15
C ASP A 11 -9.50 11.82 4.31
N VAL A 12 -9.03 11.56 5.53
CA VAL A 12 -7.61 11.52 5.86
C VAL A 12 -7.04 10.18 5.38
N LYS A 13 -6.14 10.23 4.40
CA LYS A 13 -5.40 9.05 3.94
C LYS A 13 -4.37 8.66 5.00
N ALA A 14 -4.48 7.46 5.55
CA ALA A 14 -3.38 6.87 6.34
C ALA A 14 -2.99 5.55 5.70
N GLN A 15 -1.70 5.32 5.68
CA GLN A 15 -1.11 4.15 5.05
C GLN A 15 -1.48 2.89 5.84
N PRO A 16 -1.79 1.79 5.14
CA PRO A 16 -2.02 0.51 5.79
C PRO A 16 -0.74 0.07 6.48
N VAL A 17 -0.88 -0.55 7.66
CA VAL A 17 0.26 -1.03 8.44
C VAL A 17 0.68 -2.39 7.89
N PHE A 18 1.79 -2.44 7.18
CA PHE A 18 2.43 -3.68 6.74
C PHE A 18 3.95 -3.50 6.71
N ASN A 19 4.69 -4.60 6.86
CA ASN A 19 6.14 -4.61 6.72
C ASN A 19 6.51 -5.48 5.53
N CYS A 20 6.90 -4.85 4.42
CA CYS A 20 7.35 -5.53 3.21
C CYS A 20 8.52 -4.75 2.62
N THR A 21 9.67 -5.41 2.43
CA THR A 21 10.89 -4.80 1.89
C THR A 21 10.91 -4.73 0.37
N SER A 22 10.06 -5.50 -0.31
CA SER A 22 9.98 -5.57 -1.77
C SER A 22 8.53 -5.68 -2.25
N ARG A 23 8.22 -6.64 -3.13
CA ARG A 23 6.85 -6.97 -3.53
C ARG A 23 6.38 -8.20 -2.76
N CYS A 24 5.42 -8.06 -1.87
CA CYS A 24 4.88 -9.18 -1.09
C CYS A 24 3.57 -9.70 -1.70
N LEU A 25 3.39 -11.01 -1.68
CA LEU A 25 2.21 -11.71 -2.17
C LEU A 25 1.69 -12.67 -1.10
N TRP A 26 0.40 -12.59 -0.79
CA TRP A 26 -0.30 -13.58 0.04
C TRP A 26 -1.24 -14.36 -0.87
N LYS A 27 -0.92 -15.63 -1.09
CA LYS A 27 -1.68 -16.53 -1.98
C LYS A 27 -2.89 -17.16 -1.27
N GLU A 28 -2.80 -17.32 0.04
CA GLU A 28 -3.88 -17.88 0.84
C GLU A 28 -4.97 -16.84 1.06
N SER A 29 -6.22 -17.29 1.11
CA SER A 29 -7.31 -16.46 1.61
C SER A 29 -7.36 -16.55 3.13
N TYR A 30 -7.71 -15.45 3.77
CA TYR A 30 -8.02 -15.45 5.19
C TYR A 30 -9.33 -14.72 5.44
N ILE A 31 -10.01 -15.15 6.49
CA ILE A 31 -11.27 -14.55 6.93
C ILE A 31 -10.97 -13.70 8.16
N SER A 32 -11.38 -12.45 8.13
CA SER A 32 -11.27 -11.55 9.27
C SER A 32 -12.61 -10.92 9.57
N LEU A 33 -12.80 -10.54 10.83
CA LEU A 33 -13.89 -9.68 11.23
C LEU A 33 -13.67 -8.25 10.71
N GLY A 34 -14.75 -7.59 10.33
CA GLY A 34 -14.77 -6.18 9.96
C GLY A 34 -16.11 -5.54 10.30
N PHE A 35 -16.23 -4.26 9.96
CA PHE A 35 -17.45 -3.48 10.07
C PHE A 35 -18.13 -3.37 8.72
N LYS A 36 -19.45 -3.40 8.74
CA LYS A 36 -20.30 -3.16 7.59
C LYS A 36 -21.30 -2.06 7.94
N THR A 37 -21.55 -1.18 6.99
CA THR A 37 -22.63 -0.21 7.05
C THR A 37 -23.65 -0.47 5.97
N THR A 38 -24.90 -0.21 6.27
CA THR A 38 -26.02 -0.23 5.32
C THR A 38 -26.83 1.02 5.52
N CYS A 39 -26.89 1.87 4.50
CA CYS A 39 -27.63 3.12 4.54
C CYS A 39 -28.82 3.07 3.58
N THR A 40 -29.97 3.52 4.06
CA THR A 40 -31.21 3.64 3.28
C THR A 40 -31.69 5.07 3.33
N ASP A 41 -32.13 5.57 2.18
CA ASP A 41 -32.88 6.83 2.12
C ASP A 41 -34.27 6.59 2.72
N VAL A 42 -34.56 7.26 3.83
CA VAL A 42 -35.82 7.17 4.57
C VAL A 42 -36.54 8.52 4.58
N THR A 43 -36.23 9.38 3.61
CA THR A 43 -36.74 10.74 3.52
C THR A 43 -38.26 10.74 3.50
N VAL A 44 -38.88 9.96 2.62
CA VAL A 44 -40.35 9.96 2.43
C VAL A 44 -41.08 9.48 3.68
N GLU A 45 -40.62 8.39 4.27
CA GLU A 45 -41.21 7.79 5.46
C GLU A 45 -41.04 8.71 6.68
N THR A 46 -39.87 9.33 6.83
CA THR A 46 -39.60 10.27 7.94
C THR A 46 -40.42 11.54 7.79
N HIS A 47 -40.55 12.10 6.58
CA HIS A 47 -41.39 13.29 6.31
C HIS A 47 -42.85 13.06 6.70
N ALA A 48 -43.37 11.85 6.53
CA ALA A 48 -44.75 11.52 6.93
C ALA A 48 -44.98 11.62 8.45
N THR A 49 -43.93 11.58 9.27
CA THR A 49 -44.01 11.67 10.74
C THR A 49 -43.86 13.08 11.29
N ILE A 50 -43.62 14.08 10.43
CA ILE A 50 -43.32 15.44 10.84
C ILE A 50 -44.44 16.02 11.70
N ARG A 51 -44.04 16.55 12.87
CA ARG A 51 -44.86 17.32 13.78
C ARG A 51 -44.22 18.67 14.02
N GLN A 52 -44.89 19.73 13.60
CA GLN A 52 -44.44 21.08 13.88
C GLN A 52 -44.78 21.44 15.33
N ASP A 53 -43.78 21.93 16.09
CA ASP A 53 -44.00 22.49 17.41
C ASP A 53 -44.72 23.85 17.27
N ASN A 54 -45.78 24.07 18.06
CA ASN A 54 -46.45 25.36 18.14
C ASN A 54 -45.60 26.36 18.94
N TYR A 55 -44.49 26.81 18.36
CA TYR A 55 -43.67 27.86 18.93
C TYR A 55 -44.26 29.23 18.58
N THR A 56 -44.40 30.12 19.56
CA THR A 56 -44.96 31.48 19.40
C THR A 56 -43.97 32.52 18.85
N GLY A 57 -42.79 32.08 18.38
CA GLY A 57 -41.73 32.91 17.81
C GLY A 57 -41.62 32.81 16.28
N MET A 58 -40.65 33.50 15.67
CA MET A 58 -40.39 33.45 14.22
C MET A 58 -39.72 32.16 13.72
N GLY A 59 -39.43 31.21 14.62
CA GLY A 59 -38.78 29.94 14.31
C GLY A 59 -39.76 28.78 14.27
N HIS A 60 -39.67 27.97 13.22
CA HIS A 60 -40.41 26.73 13.05
C HIS A 60 -39.54 25.55 13.45
N TRP A 61 -40.01 24.76 14.41
CA TRP A 61 -39.36 23.51 14.83
C TRP A 61 -40.21 22.32 14.40
N PHE A 62 -39.54 21.28 13.95
CA PHE A 62 -40.16 20.07 13.43
C PHE A 62 -39.51 18.87 14.12
N ASN A 63 -40.34 18.10 14.82
CA ASN A 63 -39.98 16.82 15.39
C ASN A 63 -40.43 15.74 14.41
N MET A 64 -39.54 14.80 14.11
CA MET A 64 -39.80 13.68 13.22
C MET A 64 -39.15 12.42 13.77
N THR A 65 -39.57 11.27 13.28
CA THR A 65 -39.06 9.97 13.72
C THR A 65 -38.80 9.12 12.49
N THR A 66 -37.61 8.55 12.39
CA THR A 66 -37.27 7.66 11.28
C THR A 66 -37.99 6.30 11.43
N PRO A 67 -38.07 5.49 10.35
CA PRO A 67 -38.61 4.13 10.45
C PRO A 67 -37.90 3.25 11.48
N GLY A 68 -36.62 3.53 11.75
CA GLY A 68 -35.84 2.89 12.79
C GLY A 68 -36.03 3.45 14.20
N ASP A 69 -37.10 4.22 14.44
CA ASP A 69 -37.48 4.84 15.72
C ASP A 69 -36.49 5.88 16.26
N ILE A 70 -35.65 6.49 15.40
CA ILE A 70 -34.72 7.53 15.82
C ILE A 70 -35.42 8.90 15.81
N PRO A 71 -35.52 9.59 16.96
CA PRO A 71 -36.08 10.94 17.00
C PRO A 71 -35.09 11.92 16.39
N LEU A 72 -35.57 12.72 15.44
CA LEU A 72 -34.84 13.81 14.83
C LEU A 72 -35.56 15.13 15.10
N ARG A 73 -34.77 16.18 15.30
CA ARG A 73 -35.27 17.54 15.44
C ARG A 73 -34.54 18.48 14.51
N ALA A 74 -35.30 19.21 13.71
CA ALA A 74 -34.77 20.23 12.84
C ALA A 74 -35.69 21.44 12.83
N GLY A 75 -35.11 22.60 12.58
CA GLY A 75 -35.87 23.84 12.51
C GLY A 75 -35.22 24.88 11.62
N TYR A 76 -35.97 25.93 11.38
CA TYR A 76 -35.49 27.14 10.74
C TYR A 76 -36.27 28.36 11.24
N SER A 77 -35.62 29.51 11.19
CA SER A 77 -36.22 30.82 11.42
C SER A 77 -35.85 31.71 10.25
N ALA A 78 -36.86 32.25 9.56
CA ALA A 78 -36.66 33.08 8.39
C ALA A 78 -35.67 34.22 8.70
N SER A 79 -34.72 34.48 7.79
CA SER A 79 -33.65 35.47 7.91
C SER A 79 -32.69 35.34 9.11
N SER A 80 -32.84 34.31 9.96
CA SER A 80 -32.09 34.20 11.21
C SER A 80 -31.21 32.96 11.27
N TRP A 81 -31.78 31.76 11.14
CA TRP A 81 -31.03 30.51 11.24
C TRP A 81 -31.75 29.34 10.57
N LEU A 82 -31.01 28.29 10.21
CA LEU A 82 -31.58 27.02 9.73
C LEU A 82 -30.70 25.84 10.11
N THR A 83 -31.31 24.66 10.19
CA THR A 83 -30.63 23.38 10.44
C THR A 83 -30.05 22.87 9.14
N LEU A 84 -28.72 22.86 9.04
CA LEU A 84 -27.98 22.34 7.88
C LEU A 84 -27.82 20.83 7.96
N ALA A 85 -27.57 20.32 9.16
CA ALA A 85 -27.48 18.89 9.39
C ALA A 85 -27.86 18.56 10.83
N HIS A 86 -28.44 17.39 11.03
CA HIS A 86 -28.69 16.84 12.35
C HIS A 86 -28.34 15.34 12.33
N VAL A 87 -27.54 14.92 13.29
CA VAL A 87 -27.08 13.53 13.43
C VAL A 87 -27.53 13.03 14.78
N ALA A 88 -28.30 11.95 14.76
CA ALA A 88 -28.73 11.24 15.96
C ALA A 88 -28.38 9.76 15.83
N ALA A 89 -27.97 9.14 16.94
CA ALA A 89 -27.63 7.74 17.00
C ALA A 89 -28.45 7.03 18.07
N ASP A 90 -28.80 5.78 17.82
CA ASP A 90 -29.44 4.87 18.75
C ASP A 90 -28.52 3.67 19.05
N ASP A 91 -28.53 3.26 20.31
CA ASP A 91 -27.73 2.14 20.83
C ASP A 91 -28.58 0.86 20.82
N LEU A 92 -28.39 0.04 19.78
CA LEU A 92 -29.12 -1.23 19.62
C LEU A 92 -28.74 -2.27 20.69
N LEU A 93 -27.65 -2.04 21.43
CA LEU A 93 -27.20 -2.89 22.53
C LEU A 93 -27.69 -2.41 23.90
N ALA A 94 -28.35 -1.24 24.01
CA ALA A 94 -28.82 -0.69 25.28
C ALA A 94 -29.74 -1.65 26.04
N LYS A 95 -30.56 -2.43 25.32
CA LYS A 95 -31.42 -3.49 25.88
C LYS A 95 -30.65 -4.57 26.65
N TYR A 96 -29.35 -4.70 26.42
CA TYR A 96 -28.47 -5.66 27.08
C TYR A 96 -27.58 -5.04 28.16
N ALA A 97 -27.64 -3.72 28.36
CA ALA A 97 -26.78 -2.98 29.30
C ALA A 97 -27.26 -3.01 30.77
N GLY A 98 -28.50 -3.43 31.02
CA GLY A 98 -29.20 -3.27 32.31
C GLY A 98 -29.06 -4.38 33.35
N GLY A 99 -28.16 -5.35 33.19
CA GLY A 99 -28.00 -6.46 34.15
C GLY A 99 -26.78 -7.33 33.89
N THR A 100 -26.48 -8.26 34.79
CA THR A 100 -25.48 -9.31 34.53
C THR A 100 -25.85 -9.99 33.20
N PRO A 101 -24.93 -10.05 32.21
CA PRO A 101 -25.25 -10.66 30.92
C PRO A 101 -25.72 -12.08 31.18
N ILE A 102 -26.99 -12.36 30.86
CA ILE A 102 -27.52 -13.71 30.95
C ILE A 102 -26.86 -14.48 29.82
N ASP A 103 -25.99 -15.43 30.17
CA ASP A 103 -25.31 -16.29 29.19
C ASP A 103 -26.35 -16.92 28.25
N GLY A 104 -26.10 -16.82 26.93
CA GLY A 104 -26.94 -17.45 25.91
C GLY A 104 -28.04 -16.59 25.28
N ILE A 105 -28.09 -15.28 25.53
CA ILE A 105 -28.93 -14.37 24.74
C ILE A 105 -28.34 -14.24 23.32
N PRO A 106 -29.12 -14.47 22.25
CA PRO A 106 -28.69 -14.19 20.90
C PRO A 106 -28.63 -12.68 20.65
N ILE A 107 -27.48 -12.20 20.19
CA ILE A 107 -27.22 -10.79 19.89
C ILE A 107 -26.99 -10.62 18.39
N SER A 108 -27.72 -9.69 17.77
CA SER A 108 -27.51 -9.32 16.37
C SER A 108 -26.09 -8.76 16.15
N PRO A 109 -25.46 -8.99 15.00
CA PRO A 109 -24.20 -8.34 14.65
C PRO A 109 -24.31 -6.82 14.48
N GLU A 110 -25.52 -6.28 14.35
CA GLU A 110 -25.79 -4.84 14.30
C GLU A 110 -25.83 -4.23 15.70
N PHE A 111 -25.09 -3.14 15.90
CA PHE A 111 -24.90 -2.56 17.24
C PHE A 111 -25.24 -1.07 17.33
N ALA A 112 -25.19 -0.32 16.22
CA ALA A 112 -25.55 1.10 16.20
C ALA A 112 -26.46 1.41 15.01
N ARG A 113 -27.41 2.32 15.20
CA ARG A 113 -28.20 2.90 14.11
C ARG A 113 -28.08 4.42 14.17
N ILE A 114 -27.81 5.04 13.04
CA ILE A 114 -27.57 6.49 12.96
C ILE A 114 -28.46 7.08 11.89
N ALA A 115 -29.19 8.11 12.25
CA ALA A 115 -29.96 8.91 11.32
C ALA A 115 -29.24 10.23 11.06
N VAL A 116 -29.11 10.57 9.78
CA VAL A 116 -28.47 11.79 9.29
C VAL A 116 -29.49 12.55 8.48
N LEU A 117 -29.89 13.70 8.99
CA LEU A 117 -30.67 14.70 8.28
C LEU A 117 -29.72 15.73 7.69
N THR A 118 -29.87 16.04 6.41
CA THR A 118 -29.15 17.11 5.72
C THR A 118 -30.16 18.06 5.07
N GLY A 119 -29.89 19.36 5.19
CA GLY A 119 -30.71 20.42 4.61
C GLY A 119 -30.14 20.92 3.29
N ALA A 120 -31.02 21.09 2.30
CA ALA A 120 -30.71 21.74 1.05
C ALA A 120 -30.27 23.20 1.26
N VAL A 121 -29.22 23.60 0.54
CA VAL A 121 -28.79 25.00 0.43
C VAL A 121 -28.75 25.41 -1.03
N ASP A 122 -28.86 26.71 -1.30
CA ASP A 122 -28.66 27.23 -2.64
C ASP A 122 -27.20 27.09 -3.10
N GLN A 123 -26.94 27.40 -4.38
CA GLN A 123 -25.62 27.27 -5.02
C GLN A 123 -24.53 28.14 -4.37
N ASP A 124 -24.92 29.17 -3.62
CA ASP A 124 -24.02 30.09 -2.91
C ASP A 124 -23.85 29.72 -1.43
N GLY A 125 -24.46 28.61 -0.98
CA GLY A 125 -24.45 28.17 0.41
C GLY A 125 -25.25 29.07 1.35
N ASN A 126 -26.08 29.96 0.80
CA ASN A 126 -26.87 30.94 1.51
C ASN A 126 -28.25 30.40 1.89
N SER A 127 -28.78 30.99 2.96
CA SER A 127 -30.02 30.64 3.65
C SER A 127 -31.14 31.67 3.45
N GLY A 128 -30.93 32.66 2.56
CA GLY A 128 -31.70 33.91 2.54
C GLY A 128 -33.17 33.80 2.12
N PHE A 129 -33.55 32.76 1.38
CA PHE A 129 -34.88 32.67 0.72
C PHE A 129 -35.57 31.30 0.91
N VAL A 130 -35.29 30.60 2.02
CA VAL A 130 -35.52 29.14 2.14
C VAL A 130 -36.87 28.76 2.79
N GLN A 131 -37.83 29.70 2.90
CA GLN A 131 -39.15 29.43 3.50
C GLN A 131 -39.96 28.38 2.73
N ASP A 132 -39.89 28.37 1.40
CA ASP A 132 -40.65 27.43 0.56
C ASP A 132 -39.96 26.07 0.38
N ILE A 133 -38.70 25.97 0.81
CA ILE A 133 -37.90 24.75 0.65
C ILE A 133 -38.11 23.84 1.86
N TYR A 134 -38.24 24.37 3.07
CA TYR A 134 -38.42 23.55 4.27
C TYR A 134 -39.89 23.40 4.67
N PRO A 135 -40.30 22.22 5.16
CA PRO A 135 -39.47 21.06 5.51
C PRO A 135 -39.04 20.17 4.33
N ALA A 136 -39.64 20.30 3.14
CA ALA A 136 -39.47 19.37 2.02
C ALA A 136 -38.02 19.18 1.51
N GLY A 137 -37.14 20.16 1.72
CA GLY A 137 -35.74 20.14 1.30
C GLY A 137 -34.79 19.40 2.25
N TRP A 138 -35.32 18.72 3.28
CA TRP A 138 -34.52 17.80 4.09
C TRP A 138 -34.44 16.43 3.44
N THR A 139 -33.22 15.93 3.34
CA THR A 139 -32.93 14.53 2.99
C THR A 139 -32.48 13.79 4.24
N ILE A 140 -33.05 12.62 4.48
CA ILE A 140 -32.82 11.82 5.67
C ILE A 140 -32.32 10.43 5.27
N PHE A 141 -31.14 10.09 5.76
CA PHE A 141 -30.56 8.76 5.62
C PHE A 141 -30.52 8.05 6.97
N GLU A 142 -30.88 6.78 6.97
CA GLU A 142 -30.71 5.91 8.13
C GLU A 142 -29.65 4.86 7.82
N CYS A 143 -28.58 4.86 8.60
CA CYS A 143 -27.42 4.00 8.45
C CYS A 143 -27.30 3.08 9.66
N THR A 144 -27.35 1.77 9.41
CA THR A 144 -27.10 0.75 10.43
C THR A 144 -25.64 0.30 10.35
N ILE A 145 -24.96 0.23 11.49
CA ILE A 145 -23.60 -0.26 11.64
C ILE A 145 -23.64 -1.64 12.30
N GLY A 146 -22.99 -2.60 11.66
CA GLY A 146 -22.83 -3.94 12.19
C GLY A 146 -21.46 -4.54 11.91
N LEU A 147 -21.30 -5.76 12.40
CA LEU A 147 -20.14 -6.59 12.16
C LEU A 147 -20.41 -7.54 10.97
N ALA A 148 -19.37 -7.79 10.18
CA ALA A 148 -19.42 -8.78 9.11
C ALA A 148 -18.09 -9.53 9.03
N ALA A 149 -18.12 -10.76 8.51
CA ALA A 149 -16.91 -11.47 8.14
C ALA A 149 -16.53 -11.10 6.70
N TYR A 150 -15.23 -10.92 6.47
CA TYR A 150 -14.67 -10.64 5.15
C TYR A 150 -13.65 -11.70 4.82
N GLU A 151 -13.81 -12.35 3.67
CA GLU A 151 -12.78 -13.21 3.09
C GLU A 151 -11.97 -12.40 2.09
N TYR A 152 -10.67 -12.30 2.36
CA TYR A 152 -9.72 -11.57 1.54
C TYR A 152 -8.88 -12.56 0.74
N SER A 153 -8.69 -12.28 -0.55
CA SER A 153 -7.87 -13.09 -1.45
C SER A 153 -7.13 -12.23 -2.47
N ASN A 154 -6.09 -12.80 -3.11
CA ASN A 154 -5.23 -12.11 -4.08
C ASN A 154 -4.61 -10.82 -3.50
N ILE A 155 -4.02 -10.92 -2.32
CA ILE A 155 -3.47 -9.75 -1.62
C ILE A 155 -2.03 -9.55 -2.07
N SER A 156 -1.68 -8.31 -2.37
CA SER A 156 -0.33 -7.93 -2.75
C SER A 156 0.06 -6.59 -2.13
N ALA A 157 1.34 -6.46 -1.80
CA ALA A 157 1.93 -5.21 -1.38
C ALA A 157 3.11 -4.86 -2.29
N SER A 158 3.19 -3.62 -2.73
CA SER A 158 4.28 -3.11 -3.56
C SER A 158 4.63 -1.69 -3.14
N GLY A 159 5.82 -1.51 -2.55
CA GLY A 159 6.21 -0.21 -1.97
C GLY A 159 5.25 0.18 -0.86
N ASN A 160 4.60 1.34 -0.98
CA ASN A 160 3.62 1.85 0.00
C ASN A 160 2.16 1.48 -0.32
N GLN A 161 1.92 0.68 -1.35
CA GLN A 161 0.57 0.27 -1.75
C GLN A 161 0.27 -1.14 -1.26
N PHE A 162 -0.81 -1.28 -0.50
CA PHE A 162 -1.41 -2.56 -0.12
C PHE A 162 -2.71 -2.72 -0.90
N ILE A 163 -2.78 -3.78 -1.71
CA ILE A 163 -3.89 -4.03 -2.63
C ILE A 163 -4.52 -5.37 -2.25
N ILE A 164 -5.80 -5.33 -1.97
CA ILE A 164 -6.64 -6.51 -1.77
C ILE A 164 -7.35 -6.77 -3.10
N GLY A 165 -7.03 -7.87 -3.77
CA GLY A 165 -7.55 -8.14 -5.11
C GLY A 165 -9.02 -8.56 -5.14
N LYS A 166 -9.45 -9.39 -4.17
CA LYS A 166 -10.85 -9.80 -4.04
C LYS A 166 -11.27 -9.84 -2.58
N THR A 167 -12.39 -9.21 -2.31
CA THR A 167 -13.05 -9.16 -1.01
C THR A 167 -14.44 -9.74 -1.17
N THR A 168 -14.81 -10.73 -0.36
CA THR A 168 -16.18 -11.23 -0.28
C THR A 168 -16.72 -10.99 1.12
N THR A 169 -17.93 -10.42 1.21
CA THR A 169 -18.59 -10.14 2.48
C THR A 169 -19.48 -11.32 2.84
N ILE A 170 -19.29 -11.86 4.03
CA ILE A 170 -20.05 -12.97 4.60
C ILE A 170 -20.90 -12.39 5.74
N PRO A 171 -22.24 -12.41 5.62
CA PRO A 171 -23.10 -11.93 6.70
C PRO A 171 -22.97 -12.84 7.91
N LEU A 172 -22.80 -12.24 9.09
CA LEU A 172 -22.79 -12.97 10.35
C LEU A 172 -24.22 -13.23 10.82
N THR A 173 -24.44 -14.41 11.41
CA THR A 173 -25.67 -14.72 12.14
C THR A 173 -25.62 -14.14 13.56
N GLU A 174 -26.70 -14.31 14.32
CA GLU A 174 -26.72 -13.93 15.74
C GLU A 174 -25.58 -14.60 16.52
N GLY A 175 -24.88 -13.80 17.33
CA GLY A 175 -23.81 -14.23 18.21
C GLY A 175 -24.31 -14.54 19.62
N GLN A 176 -23.50 -15.27 20.38
CA GLN A 176 -23.78 -15.54 21.79
C GLN A 176 -22.84 -14.73 22.68
N LEU A 177 -23.41 -14.02 23.64
CA LEU A 177 -22.65 -13.35 24.69
C LEU A 177 -22.37 -14.34 25.81
N LYS A 178 -21.08 -14.51 26.13
CA LYS A 178 -20.61 -15.25 27.29
C LYS A 178 -19.71 -14.34 28.12
N ALA A 179 -20.12 -14.02 29.35
CA ALA A 179 -19.51 -12.96 30.14
C ALA A 179 -19.37 -11.62 29.37
N THR A 180 -18.15 -11.24 28.96
CA THR A 180 -17.88 -10.01 28.19
C THR A 180 -17.55 -10.26 26.72
N MET A 181 -17.55 -11.51 26.27
CA MET A 181 -17.12 -11.90 24.93
C MET A 181 -18.33 -12.29 24.08
N LEU A 182 -18.55 -11.56 22.99
CA LEU A 182 -19.55 -11.87 21.99
C LEU A 182 -18.91 -12.75 20.92
N THR A 183 -19.42 -13.97 20.76
CA THR A 183 -18.89 -14.96 19.82
C THR A 183 -19.90 -15.24 18.71
N PHE A 184 -19.47 -15.07 17.47
CA PHE A 184 -20.21 -15.46 16.28
C PHE A 184 -19.66 -16.78 15.75
N SER A 185 -20.49 -17.82 15.76
CA SER A 185 -20.14 -19.17 15.31
C SER A 185 -21.08 -19.59 14.19
N GLN A 186 -20.53 -19.88 13.01
CA GLN A 186 -21.28 -20.30 11.83
C GLN A 186 -20.48 -21.36 11.05
N ALA A 187 -21.17 -22.22 10.29
CA ALA A 187 -20.50 -23.21 9.45
C ALA A 187 -19.60 -22.53 8.40
N ASN A 188 -18.39 -23.06 8.21
CA ASN A 188 -17.38 -22.60 7.24
C ASN A 188 -16.66 -21.28 7.55
N ILE A 189 -16.85 -20.69 8.74
CA ILE A 189 -16.04 -19.56 9.21
C ILE A 189 -15.45 -19.86 10.58
N PRO A 190 -14.24 -19.35 10.90
CA PRO A 190 -13.71 -19.46 12.25
C PRO A 190 -14.58 -18.68 13.23
N ASN A 191 -14.57 -19.08 14.51
CA ASN A 191 -15.27 -18.35 15.55
C ASN A 191 -14.73 -16.92 15.64
N MET A 192 -15.61 -15.95 15.38
CA MET A 192 -15.27 -14.53 15.46
C MET A 192 -15.69 -13.99 16.81
N THR A 193 -14.76 -13.41 17.56
CA THR A 193 -15.02 -12.92 18.92
C THR A 193 -14.74 -11.43 19.02
N VAL A 194 -15.63 -10.71 19.71
CA VAL A 194 -15.48 -9.28 20.04
C VAL A 194 -15.72 -9.08 21.52
N GLN A 195 -15.00 -8.16 22.14
CA GLN A 195 -15.34 -7.76 23.51
C GLN A 195 -16.57 -6.85 23.47
N GLY A 196 -17.61 -7.21 24.20
CA GLY A 196 -18.83 -6.41 24.31
C GLY A 196 -18.58 -5.01 24.86
N ILE A 197 -17.54 -4.83 25.69
CA ILE A 197 -17.15 -3.52 26.21
C ILE A 197 -16.64 -2.58 25.11
N ASP A 198 -15.98 -3.12 24.07
CA ASP A 198 -15.49 -2.34 22.94
C ASP A 198 -16.66 -1.86 22.08
N LEU A 199 -17.67 -2.70 21.87
CA LEU A 199 -18.91 -2.34 21.17
C LEU A 199 -19.72 -1.31 21.97
N ALA A 200 -19.85 -1.49 23.29
CA ALA A 200 -20.48 -0.51 24.17
C ALA A 200 -19.75 0.84 24.12
N GLY A 201 -18.41 0.84 24.09
CA GLY A 201 -17.62 2.05 23.93
C GLY A 201 -17.82 2.74 22.57
N LEU A 202 -18.02 1.98 21.49
CA LEU A 202 -18.37 2.52 20.18
C LEU A 202 -19.78 3.12 20.18
N ASN A 203 -20.77 2.45 20.79
CA ASN A 203 -22.13 2.99 20.91
C ASN A 203 -22.17 4.26 21.75
N ALA A 204 -21.46 4.28 22.88
CA ALA A 204 -21.31 5.49 23.69
C ALA A 204 -20.65 6.62 22.90
N PHE A 205 -19.74 6.31 21.97
CA PHE A 205 -19.15 7.32 21.08
C PHE A 205 -20.17 7.87 20.07
N PHE A 206 -20.92 7.01 19.37
CA PHE A 206 -21.90 7.42 18.38
C PHE A 206 -23.05 8.25 19.00
N THR A 207 -23.51 7.87 20.18
CA THR A 207 -24.56 8.60 20.93
C THR A 207 -24.03 9.86 21.63
N SER A 208 -22.71 10.01 21.78
CA SER A 208 -22.14 11.20 22.41
C SER A 208 -22.30 12.45 21.56
N SER A 209 -22.26 13.61 22.22
CA SER A 209 -22.24 14.93 21.59
C SER A 209 -21.03 15.18 20.68
N ARG A 210 -20.01 14.31 20.69
CA ARG A 210 -18.85 14.40 19.79
C ARG A 210 -19.14 13.89 18.39
N PHE A 211 -20.12 13.01 18.25
CA PHE A 211 -20.52 12.43 16.97
C PHE A 211 -21.92 12.92 16.59
N SER A 212 -22.89 12.72 17.48
CA SER A 212 -24.27 13.20 17.32
C SER A 212 -24.36 14.70 17.65
N GLY A 213 -25.16 15.42 16.89
CA GLY A 213 -25.28 16.87 17.01
C GLY A 213 -25.92 17.55 15.82
N SER A 214 -26.14 18.85 15.96
CA SER A 214 -26.84 19.70 14.99
C SER A 214 -25.91 20.80 14.47
N THR A 215 -25.78 20.92 13.16
CA THR A 215 -25.08 22.02 12.52
C THR A 215 -26.10 23.03 12.02
N TYR A 216 -25.92 24.30 12.40
CA TYR A 216 -26.80 25.40 12.03
C TYR A 216 -26.05 26.47 11.22
N SER A 217 -26.73 27.07 10.25
CA SER A 217 -26.31 28.32 9.61
C SER A 217 -27.17 29.47 10.14
N GLY A 218 -26.61 30.66 10.35
CA GLY A 218 -27.37 31.83 10.83
C GLY A 218 -26.67 32.69 11.89
N GLU A 219 -27.28 33.80 12.29
CA GLU A 219 -26.73 34.73 13.29
C GLU A 219 -27.15 34.40 14.73
N SER A 220 -28.35 33.85 14.93
CA SER A 220 -28.92 33.53 16.24
C SER A 220 -29.17 32.03 16.39
N ARG A 221 -28.09 31.25 16.58
CA ARG A 221 -28.16 29.77 16.61
C ARG A 221 -28.50 29.24 18.01
N PRO A 222 -29.24 28.13 18.14
CA PRO A 222 -29.38 27.38 19.39
C PRO A 222 -28.02 26.87 19.89
N SER A 223 -27.79 26.85 21.21
CA SER A 223 -26.56 26.27 21.80
C SER A 223 -26.65 24.74 21.88
N GLU A 224 -26.54 24.07 20.74
CA GLU A 224 -26.46 22.61 20.70
C GLU A 224 -25.05 22.16 20.31
N SER A 225 -24.72 20.89 20.61
CA SER A 225 -23.47 20.32 20.12
C SER A 225 -23.50 20.22 18.61
N THR A 226 -22.46 20.72 17.94
CA THR A 226 -22.34 20.63 16.48
C THR A 226 -22.14 19.18 16.01
N GLY A 227 -21.54 18.33 16.86
CA GLY A 227 -21.21 16.95 16.52
C GLY A 227 -20.44 16.85 15.20
N MET A 228 -20.83 15.88 14.36
CA MET A 228 -20.27 15.63 13.03
C MET A 228 -21.14 16.09 11.85
N GLY A 229 -22.21 16.85 12.11
CA GLY A 229 -23.21 17.20 11.09
C GLY A 229 -22.63 17.92 9.87
N ASP A 230 -21.70 18.87 10.06
CA ASP A 230 -21.13 19.64 8.95
C ASP A 230 -20.32 18.77 7.97
N VAL A 231 -19.63 17.75 8.48
CA VAL A 231 -18.85 16.83 7.65
C VAL A 231 -19.77 15.90 6.86
N MET A 232 -20.81 15.38 7.50
CA MET A 232 -21.79 14.50 6.87
C MET A 232 -22.62 15.21 5.80
N ARG A 233 -22.87 16.51 5.95
CA ARG A 233 -23.56 17.32 4.94
C ARG A 233 -22.75 17.50 3.65
N LYS A 234 -21.43 17.64 3.77
CA LYS A 234 -20.54 17.96 2.64
C LYS A 234 -20.26 16.77 1.73
N SER A 235 -20.59 15.56 2.18
CA SER A 235 -20.30 14.32 1.49
C SER A 235 -21.58 13.53 1.23
N ASP A 236 -21.53 12.60 0.29
CA ASP A 236 -22.59 11.62 0.12
C ASP A 236 -22.64 10.69 1.34
N VAL A 237 -23.77 10.68 2.06
CA VAL A 237 -23.89 10.00 3.37
C VAL A 237 -23.65 8.49 3.25
N PRO A 238 -24.29 7.74 2.33
CA PRO A 238 -23.99 6.32 2.14
C PRO A 238 -22.51 6.04 1.90
N THR A 239 -21.88 6.75 0.95
CA THR A 239 -20.46 6.58 0.63
C THR A 239 -19.56 6.92 1.82
N LEU A 240 -19.91 7.94 2.61
CA LEU A 240 -19.17 8.34 3.80
C LEU A 240 -19.18 7.25 4.88
N PHE A 241 -20.34 6.64 5.10
CA PHE A 241 -20.48 5.54 6.07
C PHE A 241 -19.77 4.27 5.60
N GLU A 242 -19.79 3.96 4.30
CA GLU A 242 -18.98 2.87 3.73
C GLU A 242 -17.48 3.10 3.98
N LYS A 243 -16.96 4.30 3.67
CA LYS A 243 -15.57 4.68 3.98
C LYS A 243 -15.25 4.60 5.47
N MET A 244 -16.22 4.94 6.32
CA MET A 244 -16.09 4.81 7.77
C MET A 244 -15.96 3.35 8.21
N ALA A 245 -16.81 2.47 7.67
CA ALA A 245 -16.75 1.03 7.92
C ALA A 245 -15.41 0.43 7.46
N ASP A 246 -14.94 0.82 6.28
CA ASP A 246 -13.66 0.37 5.73
C ASP A 246 -12.48 0.82 6.61
N SER A 247 -12.48 2.09 7.05
CA SER A 247 -11.44 2.62 7.93
C SER A 247 -11.44 1.94 9.30
N MET A 248 -12.61 1.69 9.87
CA MET A 248 -12.75 0.93 11.12
C MET A 248 -12.27 -0.51 10.96
N THR A 249 -12.57 -1.15 9.83
CA THR A 249 -12.12 -2.51 9.49
C THR A 249 -10.60 -2.58 9.35
N GLU A 250 -10.00 -1.62 8.65
CA GLU A 250 -8.55 -1.52 8.51
C GLU A 250 -7.85 -1.24 9.85
N GLN A 251 -8.49 -0.46 10.73
CA GLN A 251 -7.99 -0.24 12.08
C GLN A 251 -8.05 -1.53 12.93
N LEU A 252 -9.09 -2.34 12.81
CA LEU A 252 -9.13 -3.66 13.46
C LEU A 252 -8.00 -4.55 12.96
N ARG A 253 -7.84 -4.62 11.63
CA ARG A 253 -6.86 -5.48 10.96
C ARG A 253 -5.41 -5.09 11.30
N SER A 254 -5.14 -3.81 11.53
CA SER A 254 -3.81 -3.29 11.87
C SER A 254 -3.49 -3.29 13.37
N SER A 255 -4.49 -3.41 14.25
CA SER A 255 -4.29 -3.21 15.69
C SER A 255 -3.77 -4.43 16.44
N TYR A 256 -3.87 -5.64 15.88
CA TYR A 256 -3.54 -6.87 16.59
C TYR A 256 -2.22 -7.45 16.10
N ASN A 257 -1.41 -8.01 17.01
CA ASN A 257 -0.11 -8.64 16.72
C ASN A 257 -0.23 -10.00 16.00
N LEU A 258 -1.27 -10.20 15.19
CA LEU A 258 -1.40 -11.37 14.32
C LEU A 258 -0.79 -10.99 12.98
N THR A 259 0.39 -11.53 12.72
CA THR A 259 1.09 -11.34 11.45
C THR A 259 0.69 -12.44 10.48
N ALA A 260 0.20 -12.05 9.30
CA ALA A 260 0.00 -12.98 8.20
C ALA A 260 1.31 -13.12 7.40
N GLU A 261 1.84 -14.34 7.31
CA GLU A 261 3.04 -14.62 6.53
C GLU A 261 2.73 -14.65 5.03
N GLY A 262 3.61 -14.05 4.24
CA GLY A 262 3.47 -13.95 2.79
C GLY A 262 4.81 -14.17 2.08
N PHE A 263 4.78 -14.27 0.76
CA PHE A 263 5.97 -14.46 -0.05
C PHE A 263 6.53 -13.11 -0.49
N ALA A 264 7.81 -12.85 -0.21
CA ALA A 264 8.53 -11.74 -0.81
C ALA A 264 9.03 -12.14 -2.20
N VAL A 265 8.69 -11.34 -3.21
CA VAL A 265 9.16 -11.50 -4.59
C VAL A 265 10.37 -10.61 -4.76
N GLU A 266 11.52 -11.24 -4.95
CA GLU A 266 12.79 -10.57 -5.25
C GLU A 266 13.14 -10.72 -6.73
N SER A 267 13.59 -9.64 -7.36
CA SER A 267 14.09 -9.67 -8.73
C SER A 267 15.50 -10.24 -8.75
N VAL A 268 15.63 -11.52 -9.12
CA VAL A 268 16.94 -12.16 -9.31
C VAL A 268 17.39 -11.98 -10.75
N VAL A 269 18.66 -11.58 -10.94
CA VAL A 269 19.26 -11.48 -12.28
C VAL A 269 19.59 -12.88 -12.79
N PHE A 270 18.88 -13.34 -13.82
CA PHE A 270 19.17 -14.60 -14.50
C PHE A 270 20.16 -14.35 -15.64
N VAL A 271 21.40 -14.82 -15.49
CA VAL A 271 22.41 -14.72 -16.55
C VAL A 271 22.34 -15.95 -17.43
N GLN A 272 21.77 -15.81 -18.63
CA GLN A 272 21.79 -16.86 -19.65
C GLN A 272 23.09 -16.77 -20.47
N VAL A 273 24.06 -17.66 -20.19
CA VAL A 273 25.29 -17.75 -20.98
C VAL A 273 24.99 -18.40 -22.32
N ARG A 274 25.14 -17.65 -23.42
CA ARG A 274 24.98 -18.15 -24.79
C ARG A 274 26.30 -18.74 -25.29
N TRP A 275 26.50 -20.03 -25.08
CA TRP A 275 27.73 -20.77 -25.48
C TRP A 275 28.07 -20.70 -26.98
N GLN A 276 27.09 -20.44 -27.85
CA GLN A 276 27.32 -20.31 -29.30
C GLN A 276 28.34 -19.22 -29.65
N TRP A 277 28.40 -18.13 -28.87
CA TRP A 277 29.35 -17.04 -29.09
C TRP A 277 30.78 -17.37 -28.68
N LEU A 278 30.97 -18.39 -27.83
CA LEU A 278 32.29 -18.89 -27.44
C LEU A 278 32.90 -19.84 -28.48
N SER A 279 32.12 -20.33 -29.45
CA SER A 279 32.62 -21.26 -30.47
C SER A 279 33.72 -20.65 -31.34
N LEU A 280 33.54 -19.39 -31.77
CA LEU A 280 34.50 -18.67 -32.62
C LEU A 280 35.87 -18.49 -31.94
N PRO A 281 35.98 -17.89 -30.73
CA PRO A 281 37.29 -17.73 -30.08
C PRO A 281 37.96 -19.06 -29.74
N ILE A 282 37.19 -20.09 -29.38
CA ILE A 282 37.73 -21.45 -29.16
C ILE A 282 38.32 -22.00 -30.47
N PHE A 283 37.60 -21.87 -31.58
CA PHE A 283 38.07 -22.32 -32.88
C PHE A 283 39.36 -21.61 -33.30
N VAL A 284 39.43 -20.28 -33.13
CA VAL A 284 40.62 -19.49 -33.44
C VAL A 284 41.82 -19.93 -32.60
N LEU A 285 41.63 -20.19 -31.30
CA LEU A 285 42.68 -20.70 -30.42
C LEU A 285 43.21 -22.07 -30.86
N VAL A 286 42.31 -23.00 -31.20
CA VAL A 286 42.69 -24.33 -31.68
C VAL A 286 43.44 -24.24 -33.01
N ALA A 287 42.94 -23.43 -33.96
CA ALA A 287 43.59 -23.23 -35.25
C ALA A 287 45.00 -22.62 -35.09
N ALA A 288 45.17 -21.64 -34.21
CA ALA A 288 46.47 -21.03 -33.92
C ALA A 288 47.45 -22.04 -33.30
N ALA A 289 47.00 -22.84 -32.34
CA ALA A 289 47.82 -23.89 -31.72
C ALA A 289 48.24 -24.96 -32.74
N CYS A 290 47.32 -25.41 -33.60
CA CYS A 290 47.62 -26.34 -34.69
C CYS A 290 48.62 -25.74 -35.68
N HIS A 291 48.46 -24.47 -36.05
CA HIS A 291 49.39 -23.79 -36.95
C HIS A 291 50.79 -23.69 -36.35
N LEU A 292 50.90 -23.33 -35.06
CA LEU A 292 52.18 -23.29 -34.35
C LEU A 292 52.83 -24.67 -34.25
N GLY A 293 52.06 -25.71 -33.93
CA GLY A 293 52.57 -27.09 -33.91
C GLY A 293 53.06 -27.54 -35.29
N HIS A 294 52.31 -27.18 -36.35
CA HIS A 294 52.70 -27.50 -37.72
C HIS A 294 53.98 -26.77 -38.14
N THR A 295 54.13 -25.49 -37.79
CA THR A 295 55.35 -24.73 -38.10
C THR A 295 56.54 -25.27 -37.32
N MET A 296 56.39 -25.66 -36.05
CA MET A 296 57.46 -26.31 -35.28
C MET A 296 57.88 -27.64 -35.89
N ALA A 297 56.91 -28.52 -36.22
CA ALA A 297 57.20 -29.82 -36.82
C ALA A 297 57.87 -29.69 -38.19
N ARG A 298 57.42 -28.73 -39.01
CA ARG A 298 58.00 -28.46 -40.33
C ARG A 298 59.41 -27.87 -40.23
N CYS A 299 59.63 -26.92 -39.33
CA CYS A 299 60.97 -26.39 -39.06
C CYS A 299 61.94 -27.49 -38.56
N GLN A 300 61.45 -28.45 -37.77
CA GLN A 300 62.25 -29.59 -37.32
C GLN A 300 62.56 -30.56 -38.47
N SER A 301 61.58 -30.86 -39.34
CA SER A 301 61.74 -31.74 -40.50
C SER A 301 62.67 -31.14 -41.56
N ASP A 302 62.56 -29.83 -41.81
CA ASP A 302 63.35 -29.13 -42.83
C ASP A 302 64.77 -28.76 -42.34
N GLN A 303 65.14 -29.19 -41.11
CA GLN A 303 66.44 -28.91 -40.47
C GLN A 303 66.88 -27.45 -40.59
N LEU A 304 65.91 -26.51 -40.54
CA LEU A 304 66.22 -25.10 -40.68
C LEU A 304 67.09 -24.69 -39.48
N PRO A 305 68.32 -24.20 -39.71
CA PRO A 305 69.19 -23.79 -38.62
C PRO A 305 68.47 -22.69 -37.85
N LEU A 306 68.37 -22.86 -36.53
CA LEU A 306 67.90 -21.79 -35.62
C LEU A 306 68.66 -20.53 -36.00
N TRP A 307 67.96 -19.58 -36.62
CA TRP A 307 68.51 -18.27 -36.90
C TRP A 307 68.58 -17.54 -35.56
N LYS A 308 69.53 -17.97 -34.71
CA LYS A 308 70.06 -17.13 -33.66
C LYS A 308 70.54 -15.90 -34.39
N SER A 309 69.92 -14.76 -34.11
CA SER A 309 70.33 -13.41 -34.53
C SER A 309 71.72 -13.10 -33.93
N SER A 310 72.73 -13.83 -34.39
CA SER A 310 74.11 -13.78 -33.92
C SER A 310 74.80 -12.65 -34.66
N VAL A 311 75.03 -11.55 -33.95
CA VAL A 311 75.77 -10.35 -34.40
C VAL A 311 77.13 -10.70 -35.02
N VAL A 312 77.69 -11.88 -34.69
CA VAL A 312 78.93 -12.42 -35.26
C VAL A 312 78.90 -12.57 -36.79
N ALA A 313 77.71 -12.81 -37.40
CA ALA A 313 77.59 -12.92 -38.86
C ALA A 313 77.83 -11.57 -39.58
N ILE A 314 77.51 -10.45 -38.91
CA ILE A 314 77.73 -9.10 -39.44
C ILE A 314 79.23 -8.74 -39.39
N LEU A 315 79.94 -9.15 -38.34
CA LEU A 315 81.39 -8.92 -38.19
C LEU A 315 82.25 -9.64 -39.24
N PHE A 316 81.75 -10.73 -39.84
CA PHE A 316 82.50 -11.47 -40.86
C PHE A 316 82.41 -10.85 -42.26
N HIS A 317 81.43 -9.97 -42.52
CA HIS A 317 81.14 -9.50 -43.88
C HIS A 317 82.09 -8.37 -44.34
N ASP A 318 82.76 -7.63 -43.45
CA ASP A 318 83.57 -6.46 -43.85
C ASP A 318 85.05 -6.76 -44.19
N LEU A 319 85.45 -8.04 -44.22
CA LEU A 319 86.84 -8.44 -44.54
C LEU A 319 87.06 -8.86 -46.00
N ILE A 320 86.03 -8.87 -46.86
CA ILE A 320 86.17 -9.29 -48.26
C ILE A 320 85.40 -8.35 -49.20
N ARG A 321 85.84 -7.09 -49.33
CA ARG A 321 85.88 -6.39 -50.63
C ARG A 321 86.64 -5.09 -50.53
N GLY A 322 87.63 -4.94 -51.41
CA GLY A 322 88.68 -3.95 -51.28
C GLY A 322 88.23 -2.50 -51.44
N ARG A 323 88.76 -1.66 -50.55
CA ARG A 323 89.23 -0.32 -50.88
C ARG A 323 90.32 0.05 -49.88
N GLN A 324 91.51 0.36 -50.36
CA GLN A 324 92.63 0.80 -49.53
C GLN A 324 92.24 2.07 -48.79
N SER A 325 91.92 1.94 -47.50
CA SER A 325 91.94 3.05 -46.55
C SER A 325 93.06 2.77 -45.56
N LYS A 326 93.93 3.76 -45.34
CA LYS A 326 95.19 3.60 -44.59
C LYS A 326 95.03 3.41 -43.08
N ASP A 327 93.80 3.46 -42.56
CA ASP A 327 93.50 3.31 -41.13
C ASP A 327 92.52 2.17 -40.82
N ALA A 328 92.58 1.07 -41.58
CA ALA A 328 91.83 -0.14 -41.24
C ALA A 328 92.67 -1.06 -40.31
N MET A 329 92.18 -1.30 -39.09
CA MET A 329 92.74 -2.29 -38.17
C MET A 329 92.76 -3.67 -38.86
N ARG A 330 93.94 -4.13 -39.27
CA ARG A 330 94.13 -5.50 -39.78
C ARG A 330 94.15 -6.47 -38.62
N THR A 331 93.02 -7.12 -38.35
CA THR A 331 93.02 -8.32 -37.51
C THR A 331 93.35 -9.53 -38.39
N ASN A 332 94.49 -10.18 -38.15
CA ASN A 332 94.93 -11.39 -38.87
C ASN A 332 94.13 -12.63 -38.41
N LEU A 333 92.81 -12.57 -38.39
CA LEU A 333 91.95 -13.65 -37.92
C LEU A 333 91.31 -14.35 -39.13
N GLN A 334 91.72 -15.61 -39.36
CA GLN A 334 91.29 -16.39 -40.52
C GLN A 334 90.25 -17.46 -40.19
N SER A 335 89.75 -17.54 -38.94
CA SER A 335 88.73 -18.52 -38.56
C SER A 335 87.79 -18.02 -37.45
N LYS A 336 86.55 -18.51 -37.48
CA LYS A 336 85.49 -18.20 -36.51
C LYS A 336 85.88 -18.54 -35.07
N SER A 337 86.60 -19.64 -34.87
CA SER A 337 87.04 -20.08 -33.54
C SER A 337 88.04 -19.12 -32.91
N GLN A 338 88.90 -18.47 -33.70
CA GLN A 338 89.87 -17.49 -33.20
C GLN A 338 89.20 -16.18 -32.78
N LEU A 339 88.15 -15.76 -33.49
CA LEU A 339 87.37 -14.56 -33.13
C LEU A 339 86.58 -14.78 -31.84
N GLU A 340 85.97 -15.97 -31.66
CA GLU A 340 85.26 -16.34 -30.42
C GLU A 340 86.21 -16.42 -29.21
N ALA A 341 87.46 -16.85 -29.42
CA ALA A 341 88.49 -16.83 -28.38
C ALA A 341 88.93 -15.40 -28.03
N LEU A 342 89.08 -14.52 -29.02
CA LEU A 342 89.45 -13.11 -28.81
C LEU A 342 88.32 -12.31 -28.12
N ALA A 343 87.07 -12.56 -28.51
CA ALA A 343 85.88 -11.95 -27.91
C ALA A 343 85.68 -12.38 -26.45
N LYS A 344 86.02 -13.64 -26.10
CA LYS A 344 86.01 -14.10 -24.70
C LYS A 344 87.16 -13.53 -23.86
N GLY A 345 88.25 -13.08 -24.49
CA GLY A 345 89.41 -12.49 -23.82
C GLY A 345 89.38 -10.97 -23.70
N THR A 346 88.43 -10.29 -24.34
CA THR A 346 88.31 -8.83 -24.30
C THR A 346 87.23 -8.42 -23.31
N TRP A 347 87.63 -7.73 -22.25
CA TRP A 347 86.72 -7.05 -21.35
C TRP A 347 86.89 -5.55 -21.59
N VAL A 348 85.77 -4.85 -21.76
CA VAL A 348 85.75 -3.40 -21.91
C VAL A 348 85.19 -2.86 -20.60
N THR A 349 86.00 -2.09 -19.87
CA THR A 349 85.48 -1.23 -18.81
C THR A 349 84.83 -0.02 -19.44
N VAL A 350 83.53 0.11 -19.23
CA VAL A 350 82.80 1.33 -19.54
C VAL A 350 83.09 2.29 -18.38
N GLU A 351 83.88 3.34 -18.63
CA GLU A 351 83.93 4.48 -17.71
C GLU A 351 82.55 5.17 -17.74
N ALA A 352 81.97 5.34 -16.55
CA ALA A 352 80.64 5.89 -16.34
C ALA A 352 80.65 7.42 -16.37
#